data_AF-A0A3D2G074-F1
#
_entry.id   AF-A0A3D2G074-F1
#
_cell.length_a   1.000
_cell.length_b   1.000
_cell.length_c   1.000
_cell.angle_alpha   90.00
_cell.angle_beta   90.00
_cell.angle_gamma   90.00
#
_symmetry.space_group_name_H-M   'P 1'
#
loop_
_entity.id
_entity.type
_entity.pdbx_description
1 polymer ?
#
loop_
_entity_poly.entity_id
_entity_poly.type
_entity_poly.pdbx_seq_one_letter_code
_entity_poly.pdbx_strand_id
1 'polypeptide(L)'
;MKKKVLENIVKWIFLLCGIAAVGFVLCICLYLVISGVPAIREIGLWNFLFGETWNAPTNEFGILPFILTSIYGTAGALLLGVPLGLFTAVFLAKAAPPRIAA
;
A
#
# COMPACT_ATOMS: atom_id res chain seq x y z
N MET A 1 -19.57 35.83 2.82
CA MET A 1 -19.72 35.35 1.43
C MET A 1 -18.46 34.65 0.88
N LYS A 2 -17.27 35.29 0.88
CA LYS A 2 -16.03 34.69 0.32
C LYS A 2 -15.61 33.33 0.93
N LYS A 3 -15.77 33.13 2.24
CA LYS A 3 -15.44 31.85 2.92
C LYS A 3 -16.28 30.66 2.44
N LYS A 4 -17.58 30.87 2.19
CA LYS A 4 -18.52 29.82 1.78
C LYS A 4 -18.28 29.34 0.35
N VAL A 5 -17.82 30.25 -0.53
CA VAL A 5 -17.39 29.93 -1.90
C VAL A 5 -16.09 29.11 -1.86
N LEU A 6 -15.12 29.52 -1.03
CA LEU A 6 -13.86 28.80 -0.85
C LEU A 6 -14.08 27.37 -0.33
N GLU A 7 -14.91 27.20 0.71
CA GLU A 7 -15.27 25.88 1.24
C GLU A 7 -15.91 24.99 0.18
N ASN A 8 -16.77 25.55 -0.68
CA ASN A 8 -17.42 24.78 -1.73
C ASN A 8 -16.43 24.36 -2.83
N ILE A 9 -15.48 25.23 -3.21
CA ILE A 9 -14.42 24.91 -4.16
C ILE A 9 -13.52 23.80 -3.63
N VAL A 10 -13.08 23.91 -2.37
CA VAL A 10 -12.23 22.89 -1.74
C VAL A 10 -12.96 21.54 -1.69
N LYS A 11 -14.24 21.51 -1.31
CA LYS A 11 -15.06 20.28 -1.33
C LYS A 11 -15.09 19.62 -2.70
N TRP A 12 -15.33 20.39 -3.76
CA TRP A 12 -15.36 19.86 -5.12
C TRP A 12 -13.99 19.37 -5.61
N ILE A 13 -12.90 20.08 -5.27
CA ILE A 13 -11.54 19.65 -5.62
C ILE A 13 -11.19 18.33 -4.92
N PHE A 14 -11.44 18.22 -3.61
CA PHE A 14 -11.17 16.98 -2.86
C PHE A 14 -12.02 15.82 -3.36
N LEU A 15 -13.30 16.06 -3.70
CA LEU A 15 -14.19 15.04 -4.24
C LEU A 15 -13.74 14.58 -5.64
N LEU A 16 -13.39 15.50 -6.54
CA LEU A 16 -12.83 15.17 -7.85
C LEU A 16 -11.51 14.40 -7.73
N CYS A 17 -10.62 14.83 -6.84
CA CYS A 17 -9.36 14.15 -6.57
C CYS A 17 -9.59 12.73 -6.05
N GLY A 18 -10.53 12.55 -5.11
CA GLY A 18 -10.90 11.23 -4.60
C GLY A 18 -11.48 10.30 -5.69
N ILE A 19 -12.40 10.81 -6.51
CA ILE A 19 -12.97 10.04 -7.63
C ILE A 19 -11.88 9.68 -8.64
N ALA A 20 -11.00 10.64 -8.97
CA ALA A 20 -9.89 10.39 -9.89
C ALA A 20 -8.94 9.32 -9.35
N ALA A 21 -8.57 9.40 -8.06
CA ALA A 21 -7.73 8.40 -7.42
C ALA A 21 -8.35 6.99 -7.48
N VAL A 22 -9.64 6.86 -7.14
CA VAL A 22 -10.36 5.58 -7.26
C VAL A 22 -10.41 5.10 -8.70
N GLY A 23 -10.65 6.01 -9.65
CA GLY A 23 -10.64 5.72 -11.09
C GLY A 23 -9.29 5.17 -11.57
N PHE A 24 -8.18 5.81 -11.18
CA PHE A 24 -6.84 5.32 -11.52
C PHE A 24 -6.54 3.95 -10.90
N VAL A 25 -6.93 3.74 -9.64
CA VAL A 25 -6.77 2.44 -8.97
C VAL A 25 -7.54 1.36 -9.73
N LEU A 26 -8.79 1.61 -10.10
CA LEU A 26 -9.60 0.67 -10.89
C LEU A 26 -8.96 0.39 -12.26
N CYS A 27 -8.48 1.41 -12.97
CA CYS A 27 -7.78 1.23 -14.25
C CYS A 27 -6.54 0.34 -14.11
N ILE A 28 -5.72 0.56 -13.08
CA ILE A 28 -4.53 -0.27 -12.82
C ILE A 28 -4.94 -1.70 -12.49
N CYS A 29 -5.95 -1.90 -11.64
CA CYS A 29 -6.47 -3.23 -11.33
C CYS A 29 -6.96 -3.97 -12.57
N LEU A 30 -7.74 -3.31 -13.44
CA LEU A 30 -8.20 -3.89 -14.69
C LEU A 30 -7.05 -4.25 -15.63
N TYR A 31 -6.07 -3.36 -15.77
CA TYR A 31 -4.86 -3.62 -16.56
C TYR A 31 -4.10 -4.84 -16.05
N LEU A 32 -3.89 -4.94 -14.73
CA LEU A 32 -3.23 -6.09 -14.11
C LEU A 32 -3.98 -7.40 -14.34
N VAL A 33 -5.32 -7.40 -14.30
CA VAL A 33 -6.10 -8.61 -14.59
C VAL A 33 -5.98 -8.99 -16.07
N ILE A 34 -6.11 -8.03 -16.99
CA ILE A 34 -6.04 -8.29 -18.43
C ILE A 34 -4.65 -8.77 -18.84
N SER A 35 -3.58 -8.18 -18.31
CA SER A 35 -2.20 -8.55 -18.62
C SER A 35 -1.70 -9.75 -17.80
N GLY A 36 -2.21 -9.95 -16.58
CA GLY A 36 -1.79 -11.02 -15.68
C GLY A 36 -2.43 -12.37 -15.98
N VAL A 37 -3.71 -12.41 -16.35
CA VAL A 37 -4.40 -13.67 -16.70
C VAL A 37 -3.74 -14.46 -17.85
N PRO A 38 -3.34 -13.85 -18.99
CA PRO A 38 -2.63 -14.58 -20.04
C PRO A 38 -1.23 -15.04 -19.60
N ALA A 39 -0.51 -14.22 -18.82
CA ALA A 39 0.78 -14.62 -18.26
C ALA A 39 0.65 -15.87 -17.36
N ILE A 40 -0.36 -15.91 -16.49
CA ILE A 40 -0.64 -17.06 -15.63
C ILE A 40 -0.97 -18.32 -16.45
N ARG A 41 -1.62 -18.17 -17.61
CA ARG A 41 -1.95 -19.28 -18.51
C ARG A 41 -0.73 -19.86 -19.23
N GLU A 42 0.25 -19.03 -19.60
CA GLU A 42 1.47 -19.50 -20.29
C GLU A 42 2.44 -20.22 -19.34
N ILE A 43 2.52 -19.79 -18.08
CA ILE A 43 3.48 -20.31 -17.09
C ILE A 43 2.89 -21.48 -16.29
N GLY A 44 1.57 -21.50 -16.12
CA GLY A 44 0.83 -22.43 -15.25
C GLY A 44 0.77 -21.95 -13.80
N LEU A 45 -0.40 -22.12 -13.14
CA LEU A 45 -0.66 -21.64 -11.78
C LEU A 45 0.38 -22.08 -10.76
N TRP A 46 0.86 -23.33 -10.84
CA TRP A 46 1.84 -23.88 -9.91
C TRP A 46 3.21 -23.20 -10.02
N ASN A 47 3.72 -23.00 -11.24
CA ASN A 47 4.99 -22.30 -11.47
C ASN A 47 4.88 -20.79 -11.24
N PHE A 48 3.70 -20.20 -11.43
CA PHE A 48 3.45 -18.80 -11.07
C PHE A 48 3.48 -18.58 -9.54
N LEU A 49 2.87 -19.50 -8.77
CA LEU A 49 2.79 -19.42 -7.30
C LEU A 49 4.09 -19.81 -6.59
N PHE A 50 4.79 -20.86 -7.07
CA PHE A 50 6.01 -21.39 -6.44
C PHE A 50 7.30 -21.04 -7.20
N GLY A 51 7.22 -20.29 -8.30
CA GLY A 51 8.40 -19.81 -9.02
C GLY A 51 9.25 -18.92 -8.13
N GLU A 52 10.52 -19.28 -7.96
CA GLU A 52 11.46 -18.56 -7.10
C GLU A 52 12.07 -17.33 -7.80
N THR A 53 11.98 -17.28 -9.13
CA THR A 53 12.60 -16.25 -9.98
C THR A 53 11.56 -15.46 -10.75
N TRP A 54 11.75 -14.13 -10.80
CA TRP A 54 11.09 -13.25 -11.75
C TRP A 54 12.12 -12.88 -12.83
N ASN A 55 11.99 -13.48 -14.01
CA ASN A 55 12.90 -13.33 -15.13
C ASN A 55 12.12 -13.05 -16.42
N ALA A 56 11.92 -11.76 -16.71
CA ALA A 56 11.18 -11.27 -17.88
C ALA A 56 11.77 -11.74 -19.24
N PRO A 57 13.10 -11.87 -19.42
CA PRO A 57 13.70 -12.44 -20.63
C PRO A 57 13.35 -13.92 -20.91
N THR A 58 13.11 -14.73 -19.88
CA THR A 58 12.84 -16.18 -20.02
C THR A 58 11.37 -16.53 -19.81
N ASN A 59 10.48 -15.54 -19.70
CA ASN A 59 9.05 -15.71 -19.39
C ASN A 59 8.77 -16.46 -18.07
N GLU A 60 9.69 -16.39 -17.10
CA GLU A 60 9.45 -16.93 -15.75
C GLU A 60 8.94 -15.82 -14.84
N PHE A 61 7.67 -15.88 -14.44
CA PHE A 61 7.08 -14.88 -13.55
C PHE A 61 6.61 -15.55 -12.26
N GLY A 62 7.54 -15.76 -11.32
CA GLY A 62 7.23 -16.24 -9.97
C GLY A 62 6.78 -15.11 -9.04
N ILE A 63 5.64 -15.29 -8.37
CA ILE A 63 5.12 -14.30 -7.39
C ILE A 63 5.60 -14.54 -5.96
N LEU A 64 6.17 -15.72 -5.66
CA LEU A 64 6.72 -16.09 -4.36
C LEU A 64 7.70 -15.05 -3.78
N PRO A 65 8.72 -14.56 -4.51
CA PRO A 65 9.62 -13.53 -3.98
C PRO A 65 8.89 -12.23 -3.64
N PHE A 66 7.83 -11.85 -4.36
CA PHE A 66 7.02 -10.67 -4.05
C PHE A 66 6.22 -10.85 -2.76
N ILE A 67 5.65 -12.04 -2.54
CA ILE A 67 4.92 -12.36 -1.31
C ILE A 67 5.89 -12.35 -0.12
N LEU A 68 7.02 -13.04 -0.22
CA LEU A 68 8.01 -13.12 0.83
C LEU A 68 8.57 -11.73 1.18
N THR A 69 8.95 -10.93 0.19
CA THR A 69 9.46 -9.57 0.42
C THR A 69 8.43 -8.65 1.10
N SER A 70 7.14 -8.76 0.74
CA SER A 70 6.07 -8.01 1.42
C SER A 70 5.90 -8.41 2.89
N ILE A 71 5.94 -9.72 3.17
CA ILE A 71 5.83 -10.25 4.55
C ILE A 71 7.05 -9.83 5.37
N TYR A 72 8.27 -10.07 4.87
CA TYR A 72 9.50 -9.70 5.56
C TYR A 72 9.62 -8.19 5.73
N GLY A 73 9.22 -7.40 4.73
CA GLY A 73 9.19 -5.94 4.80
C GLY A 73 8.22 -5.44 5.87
N THR A 74 7.01 -5.99 5.90
CA THR A 74 5.99 -5.65 6.92
C THR A 74 6.43 -6.08 8.31
N ALA A 75 7.00 -7.28 8.46
CA ALA A 75 7.55 -7.75 9.71
C ALA A 75 8.70 -6.86 10.20
N GLY A 76 9.62 -6.47 9.32
CA GLY A 76 10.69 -5.53 9.62
C GLY A 76 10.16 -4.15 10.05
N ALA A 77 9.14 -3.64 9.35
CA ALA A 77 8.49 -2.39 9.71
C ALA A 77 7.81 -2.46 11.09
N LEU A 78 7.14 -3.57 11.41
CA LEU A 78 6.55 -3.80 12.73
C LEU A 78 7.61 -3.89 13.83
N LEU A 79 8.69 -4.63 13.59
CA LEU A 79 9.77 -4.81 14.57
C LEU A 79 10.42 -3.48 14.96
N LEU A 80 10.50 -2.52 14.04
CA LEU A 80 11.05 -1.19 14.34
C LEU A 80 9.97 -0.21 14.82
N GLY A 81 8.81 -0.19 14.17
CA GLY A 81 7.73 0.76 14.43
C GLY A 81 7.00 0.51 15.75
N VAL A 82 6.76 -0.75 16.11
CA VAL A 82 6.00 -1.10 17.31
C VAL A 82 6.72 -0.70 18.59
N PRO A 83 8.02 -1.02 18.81
CA PRO A 83 8.71 -0.59 20.02
C PRO A 83 8.77 0.94 20.13
N LEU A 84 9.10 1.65 19.04
CA LEU A 84 9.14 3.11 19.03
C LEU A 84 7.77 3.72 19.35
N GLY A 85 6.71 3.22 18.72
CA GLY A 85 5.34 3.66 18.99
C GLY A 85 4.90 3.38 20.42
N LEU A 86 5.18 2.19 20.93
CA LEU A 86 4.80 1.78 22.28
C LEU A 86 5.54 2.59 23.35
N PHE A 87 6.87 2.75 23.24
CA PHE A 87 7.63 3.54 24.20
C PHE A 87 7.21 5.02 24.18
N THR A 88 6.92 5.57 23.01
CA THR A 88 6.41 6.95 22.89
C THR A 88 5.04 7.08 23.55
N ALA A 89 4.13 6.13 23.32
CA ALA A 89 2.80 6.12 23.94
C ALA A 89 2.89 6.00 25.48
N VAL A 90 3.75 5.12 25.99
CA VAL A 90 3.96 4.95 27.44
C VAL A 90 4.57 6.21 28.06
N PHE A 91 5.55 6.82 27.41
CA PHE A 91 6.15 8.09 27.87
C PHE A 91 5.09 9.19 27.97
N LEU A 92 4.29 9.38 26.92
CA LEU A 92 3.21 10.39 26.90
C LEU A 92 2.15 10.12 27.98
N ALA A 93 1.79 8.85 28.21
CA ALA A 93 0.73 8.49 29.15
C ALA A 93 1.15 8.54 30.63
N LYS A 94 2.42 8.30 30.94
CA LYS A 94 2.88 8.08 32.33
C LYS A 94 4.03 8.94 32.80
N ALA A 95 4.89 9.43 31.91
CA ALA A 95 6.13 10.11 32.27
C ALA A 95 6.23 11.54 31.76
N ALA A 96 5.35 11.96 30.85
CA ALA A 96 5.43 13.27 30.22
C ALA A 96 5.09 14.41 31.21
N PRO A 97 5.90 15.49 31.26
CA PRO A 97 5.57 16.69 32.01
C PRO A 97 4.29 17.35 31.47
N PRO A 98 3.56 18.14 32.28
CA PRO A 98 2.27 18.74 31.89
C PRO A 98 2.31 19.67 30.66
N ARG A 99 3.50 20.04 30.17
CA ARG A 99 3.67 20.82 28.93
C ARG A 99 3.64 19.97 27.65
N ILE A 100 3.83 18.66 27.77
CA ILE A 100 4.01 17.73 26.63
C ILE A 100 3.17 16.45 26.77
N ALA A 101 2.45 16.29 27.89
CA ALA A 101 1.49 15.22 28.08
C ALA A 101 0.31 15.37 27.10
N ALA A 102 -0.17 14.23 26.61
CA ALA A 102 -1.29 14.14 25.66
C ALA A 102 -2.65 14.38 26.33
#